data_AF-A0A836VXH8-F1
#
_entry.id   AF-A0A836VXH8-F1
#
_cell.length_a   1.000
_cell.length_b   1.000
_cell.length_c   1.000
_cell.angle_alpha   90.00
_cell.angle_beta   90.00
_cell.angle_gamma   90.00
#
_symmetry.space_group_name_H-M   'P 1'
#
loop_
_entity.id
_entity.type
_entity.pdbx_description
1 polymer ?
#
loop_
_entity_poly.entity_id
_entity_poly.type
_entity_poly.pdbx_seq_one_letter_code
_entity_poly.pdbx_strand_id
1 'polypeptide(L)'
;LFDRQLPILLGLPQPPMGQGQCVITAGDALVEFAPNRVSLASDGVTGLACLAWPEQASRHGVYCLDDEGRVLRFLQKPSLEEQALHGAVGPDGRTPLDVGIVAFDSDVAVALLDWCGAFESRERRSWSGPAARVIETLGFDFYREFCCALGRETSAEDYVGSVRRSGSEWPTDVLERLYRTLRLFPFHAHVLSPCRFLHFGTTRQLVASASELLQDANGLASRRQLVVMNSRIRRDAPRLNGKHAWLDSCQVNADVVFVGDNVVVGLDVERPVRLEQGQCVAVLPGRTRDGRPARFVLCYGSADQFKRTIGEGATFCNRPVLAWLGDIGADLTEAWPNAQPSDDLNLWHARLFPALTSPAV
;
A
#
# COMPACT_ATOMS: atom_id res chain seq x y z
N LEU A 1 -4.79 7.73 -9.26
CA LEU A 1 -4.67 8.08 -7.83
C LEU A 1 -3.86 9.35 -7.65
N PHE A 2 -2.59 9.36 -8.07
CA PHE A 2 -1.70 10.53 -7.97
C PHE A 2 -2.36 11.84 -8.44
N ASP A 3 -2.91 11.90 -9.66
CA ASP A 3 -3.53 13.13 -10.19
C ASP A 3 -4.71 13.65 -9.37
N ARG A 4 -5.41 12.77 -8.64
CA ARG A 4 -6.53 13.13 -7.77
C ARG A 4 -6.06 13.54 -6.38
N GLN A 5 -5.00 12.90 -5.88
CA GLN A 5 -4.43 13.20 -4.55
C GLN A 5 -3.58 14.48 -4.58
N LEU A 6 -2.85 14.74 -5.67
CA LEU A 6 -1.88 15.82 -5.76
C LEU A 6 -2.48 17.22 -5.48
N PRO A 7 -3.66 17.61 -6.03
CA PRO A 7 -4.26 18.91 -5.72
C PRO A 7 -4.59 19.08 -4.22
N ILE A 8 -4.98 18.00 -3.54
CA ILE A 8 -5.26 18.03 -2.09
C ILE A 8 -3.96 18.28 -1.32
N LEU A 9 -2.88 17.56 -1.67
CA LEU A 9 -1.57 17.71 -1.05
C LEU A 9 -0.95 19.08 -1.30
N LEU A 10 -1.07 19.63 -2.52
CA LEU A 10 -0.62 20.98 -2.85
C LEU A 10 -1.42 22.07 -2.12
N GLY A 11 -2.62 21.74 -1.64
CA GLY A 11 -3.44 22.64 -0.83
C GLY A 11 -3.08 22.66 0.66
N LEU A 12 -2.15 21.81 1.12
CA LEU A 12 -1.73 21.77 2.52
C LEU A 12 -1.11 23.11 2.97
N PRO A 13 -1.19 23.44 4.28
CA PRO A 13 -0.59 24.65 4.82
C PRO A 13 0.90 24.75 4.46
N GLN A 14 1.27 25.89 3.89
CA GLN A 14 2.66 26.18 3.55
C GLN A 14 3.46 26.46 4.83
N PRO A 15 4.74 26.05 4.89
CA PRO A 15 5.61 26.43 5.99
C PRO A 15 5.85 27.94 6.01
N PRO A 16 6.31 28.51 7.14
CA PRO A 16 6.76 29.89 7.21
C PRO A 16 7.76 30.25 6.10
N MET A 17 7.78 31.51 5.69
CA MET A 17 8.67 31.98 4.62
C MET A 17 10.14 31.65 4.94
N GLY A 18 10.82 31.00 4.00
CA GLY A 18 12.22 30.60 4.14
C GLY A 18 12.44 29.23 4.79
N GLN A 19 11.37 28.55 5.22
CA GLN A 19 11.44 27.18 5.73
C GLN A 19 11.04 26.16 4.67
N GLY A 20 11.60 24.95 4.76
CA GLY A 20 11.25 23.81 3.91
C GLY A 20 10.24 22.89 4.58
N GLN A 21 9.50 22.12 3.79
CA GLN A 21 8.60 21.07 4.25
C GLN A 21 8.70 19.87 3.31
N CYS A 22 8.73 18.67 3.89
CA CYS A 22 8.62 17.41 3.17
C CYS A 22 7.28 16.76 3.52
N VAL A 23 6.57 16.26 2.51
CA VAL A 23 5.32 15.50 2.68
C VAL A 23 5.50 14.11 2.10
N ILE A 24 5.31 13.10 2.94
CA ILE A 24 5.28 11.69 2.57
C ILE A 24 3.83 11.26 2.46
N THR A 25 3.49 10.56 1.37
CA THR A 25 2.14 10.05 1.12
C THR A 25 2.17 8.58 0.70
N ALA A 26 1.20 7.80 1.14
CA ALA A 26 0.97 6.45 0.66
C ALA A 26 0.60 6.47 -0.84
N GLY A 27 1.14 5.51 -1.60
CA GLY A 27 0.90 5.39 -3.04
C GLY A 27 -0.35 4.58 -3.41
N ASP A 28 -0.93 3.88 -2.43
CA ASP A 28 -2.03 2.92 -2.57
C ASP A 28 -3.31 3.37 -1.84
N ALA A 29 -3.40 4.64 -1.47
CA ALA A 29 -4.58 5.23 -0.87
C ALA A 29 -5.01 6.52 -1.58
N LEU A 30 -6.32 6.80 -1.53
CA LEU A 30 -6.87 8.12 -1.82
C LEU A 30 -7.50 8.65 -0.54
N VAL A 31 -7.04 9.83 -0.11
CA VAL A 31 -7.54 10.52 1.07
C VAL A 31 -8.19 11.82 0.65
N GLU A 32 -9.49 11.94 0.84
CA GLU A 32 -10.26 13.14 0.55
C GLU A 32 -10.56 13.89 1.86
N PHE A 33 -10.03 15.10 1.97
CA PHE A 33 -10.22 16.02 3.11
C PHE A 33 -10.11 17.47 2.63
N ALA A 34 -10.50 18.42 3.48
CA ALA A 34 -10.36 19.84 3.22
C ALA A 34 -8.96 20.31 3.66
N PRO A 35 -8.01 20.59 2.74
CA PRO A 35 -6.62 20.82 3.12
C PRO A 35 -6.41 22.13 3.89
N ASN A 36 -7.29 23.11 3.69
CA ASN A 36 -7.31 24.37 4.46
C ASN A 36 -7.75 24.20 5.93
N ARG A 37 -8.22 23.01 6.33
CA ARG A 37 -8.55 22.69 7.73
C ARG A 37 -7.43 21.94 8.44
N VAL A 38 -6.37 21.57 7.72
CA VAL A 38 -5.23 20.87 8.31
C VAL A 38 -4.41 21.86 9.13
N SER A 39 -4.01 21.43 10.31
CA SER A 39 -2.99 22.11 11.11
C SER A 39 -1.72 21.28 11.09
N LEU A 40 -0.62 21.87 10.62
CA LEU A 40 0.71 21.26 10.68
C LEU A 40 1.51 21.98 11.78
N ALA A 41 2.25 21.21 12.58
CA ALA A 41 3.17 21.79 13.55
C ALA A 41 4.25 22.63 12.85
N SER A 42 4.73 23.67 13.52
CA SER A 42 5.80 24.53 13.02
C SER A 42 7.16 23.83 12.96
N ASP A 43 7.33 22.77 13.76
CA ASP A 43 8.56 22.04 13.98
C ASP A 43 8.28 20.54 14.15
N GLY A 44 9.27 19.73 13.81
CA GLY A 44 9.23 18.27 13.87
C GLY A 44 8.33 17.63 12.83
N VAL A 45 7.46 16.74 13.28
CA VAL A 45 6.67 15.84 12.44
C VAL A 45 5.18 15.99 12.74
N THR A 46 4.35 16.04 11.71
CA THR A 46 2.88 15.97 11.82
C THR A 46 2.34 14.85 10.96
N GLY A 47 1.73 13.86 11.59
CA GLY A 47 0.90 12.85 10.92
C GLY A 47 -0.53 13.33 10.69
N LEU A 48 -1.20 12.84 9.66
CA LEU A 48 -2.64 13.07 9.48
C LEU A 48 -3.40 11.80 9.86
N ALA A 49 -4.49 11.97 10.61
CA ALA A 49 -5.29 10.87 11.09
C ALA A 49 -6.77 11.02 10.69
N CYS A 50 -7.50 9.91 10.66
CA CYS A 50 -8.96 9.91 10.68
C CYS A 50 -9.48 8.98 11.77
N LEU A 51 -10.62 9.30 12.36
CA LEU A 51 -11.26 8.41 13.32
C LEU A 51 -11.87 7.19 12.59
N ALA A 52 -11.45 5.99 12.98
CA ALA A 52 -11.93 4.74 12.43
C ALA A 52 -12.26 3.73 13.54
N TRP A 53 -13.01 2.68 13.23
CA TRP A 53 -13.22 1.58 14.17
C TRP A 53 -11.93 0.78 14.39
N PRO A 54 -11.66 0.25 15.60
CA PRO A 54 -10.43 -0.48 15.91
C PRO A 54 -10.11 -1.64 14.96
N GLU A 55 -11.13 -2.33 14.45
CA GLU A 55 -11.01 -3.41 13.47
C GLU A 55 -10.42 -2.92 12.16
N GLN A 56 -10.85 -1.74 11.69
CA GLN A 56 -10.29 -1.09 10.51
C GLN A 56 -8.87 -0.61 10.80
N ALA A 57 -8.65 0.05 11.94
CA ALA A 57 -7.36 0.61 12.34
C ALA A 57 -6.26 -0.45 12.54
N SER A 58 -6.62 -1.70 12.87
CA SER A 58 -5.67 -2.81 13.06
C SER A 58 -4.80 -3.12 11.83
N ARG A 59 -5.20 -2.63 10.64
CA ARG A 59 -4.48 -2.85 9.38
C ARG A 59 -3.53 -1.72 9.01
N HIS A 60 -3.48 -0.66 9.82
CA HIS A 60 -2.79 0.61 9.54
C HIS A 60 -1.95 1.06 10.73
N GLY A 61 -1.27 2.20 10.56
CA GLY A 61 -0.70 2.95 11.68
C GLY A 61 -1.80 3.53 12.57
N VAL A 62 -1.53 3.62 13.87
CA VAL A 62 -2.44 4.18 14.87
C VAL A 62 -1.68 5.15 15.75
N TYR A 63 -2.26 6.34 15.98
CA TYR A 63 -1.73 7.31 16.91
C TYR A 63 -2.37 7.16 18.28
N CYS A 64 -1.53 7.07 19.33
CA CYS A 64 -1.93 7.35 20.71
C CYS A 64 -1.66 8.83 20.97
N LEU A 65 -2.70 9.62 21.21
CA LEU A 65 -2.62 11.08 21.32
C LEU A 65 -2.89 11.55 22.75
N ASP A 66 -2.26 12.65 23.15
CA ASP A 66 -2.74 13.46 24.28
C ASP A 66 -3.76 14.52 23.82
N ASP A 67 -4.28 15.28 24.79
CA ASP A 67 -5.32 16.29 24.58
C ASP A 67 -4.88 17.45 23.64
N GLU A 68 -3.57 17.65 23.48
CA GLU A 68 -2.99 18.66 22.58
C GLU A 68 -2.61 18.07 21.21
N GLY A 69 -2.92 16.81 20.94
CA GLY A 69 -2.60 16.13 19.67
C GLY A 69 -1.11 15.79 19.52
N ARG A 70 -0.34 15.74 20.62
CA ARG A 70 1.01 15.17 20.58
C ARG A 70 0.92 13.65 20.57
N VAL A 71 1.80 13.03 19.81
CA VAL A 71 1.87 11.58 19.68
C VAL A 71 2.65 11.00 20.86
N LEU A 72 1.93 10.39 21.79
CA LEU A 72 2.52 9.63 22.89
C LEU A 72 3.22 8.38 22.36
N ARG A 73 2.53 7.65 21.48
CA ARG A 73 3.02 6.43 20.81
C ARG A 73 2.43 6.33 19.41
N PHE A 74 3.19 5.73 18.50
CA PHE A 74 2.71 5.30 17.19
C PHE A 74 2.77 3.78 17.12
N LEU A 75 1.66 3.14 16.79
CA LEU A 75 1.53 1.69 16.73
C LEU A 75 1.35 1.26 15.28
N GLN A 76 2.22 0.38 14.76
CA GLN A 76 2.15 -0.08 13.37
C GLN A 76 1.41 -1.41 13.27
N LYS A 77 0.19 -1.38 12.72
CA LYS A 77 -0.73 -2.52 12.57
C LYS A 77 -1.04 -3.23 13.90
N PRO A 78 -1.47 -2.48 14.94
CA PRO A 78 -1.72 -3.07 16.26
C PRO A 78 -2.95 -3.97 16.27
N SER A 79 -2.91 -4.98 17.14
CA SER A 79 -4.12 -5.70 17.56
C SER A 79 -5.12 -4.77 18.26
N LEU A 80 -6.38 -5.22 18.38
CA LEU A 80 -7.40 -4.47 19.12
C LEU A 80 -7.02 -4.30 20.59
N GLU A 81 -6.38 -5.32 21.18
CA GLU A 81 -5.91 -5.29 22.57
C GLU A 81 -4.82 -4.24 22.76
N GLU A 82 -3.84 -4.17 21.87
CA GLU A 82 -2.78 -3.15 21.92
C GLU A 82 -3.34 -1.73 21.77
N GLN A 83 -4.32 -1.53 20.89
CA GLN A 83 -4.98 -0.23 20.74
C GLN A 83 -5.65 0.21 22.05
N ALA A 84 -6.36 -0.70 22.73
CA ALA A 84 -7.00 -0.42 24.01
C ALA A 84 -5.97 -0.20 25.13
N LEU A 85 -4.96 -1.08 25.23
CA LEU A 85 -3.92 -1.04 26.26
C LEU A 85 -3.14 0.27 26.25
N HIS A 86 -2.85 0.81 25.06
CA HIS A 86 -2.09 2.05 24.89
C HIS A 86 -2.99 3.29 24.75
N GLY A 87 -4.29 3.18 25.08
CA GLY A 87 -5.21 4.33 25.11
C GLY A 87 -5.48 4.96 23.74
N ALA A 88 -5.33 4.21 22.65
CA ALA A 88 -5.61 4.71 21.30
C ALA A 88 -7.12 4.78 20.99
N VAL A 89 -7.94 4.02 21.72
CA VAL A 89 -9.39 4.00 21.55
C VAL A 89 -10.01 5.14 22.36
N GLY A 90 -10.61 6.11 21.66
CA GLY A 90 -11.26 7.26 22.26
C GLY A 90 -12.61 6.92 22.94
N PRO A 91 -13.22 7.89 23.65
CA PRO A 91 -14.49 7.69 24.37
C PRO A 91 -15.67 7.31 23.47
N ASP A 92 -15.59 7.62 22.18
CA ASP A 92 -16.58 7.27 21.15
C ASP A 92 -16.34 5.89 20.53
N GLY A 93 -15.36 5.14 21.05
CA GLY A 93 -14.98 3.82 20.57
C GLY A 93 -14.16 3.82 19.29
N ARG A 94 -13.69 4.99 18.81
CA ARG A 94 -12.91 5.11 17.57
C ARG A 94 -11.43 5.37 17.86
N THR A 95 -10.59 4.96 16.92
CA THR A 95 -9.14 5.06 16.98
C THR A 95 -8.63 6.08 15.95
N PRO A 96 -7.66 6.95 16.29
CA PRO A 96 -6.96 7.80 15.33
C PRO A 96 -6.07 6.95 14.40
N LEU A 97 -6.62 6.58 13.26
CA LEU A 97 -5.97 5.81 12.20
C LEU A 97 -5.10 6.75 11.35
N ASP A 98 -3.87 6.38 11.06
CA ASP A 98 -3.00 7.07 10.10
C ASP A 98 -3.48 6.90 8.66
N VAL A 99 -3.75 8.03 7.98
CA VAL A 99 -4.22 8.03 6.59
C VAL A 99 -3.09 7.91 5.58
N GLY A 100 -1.86 7.70 6.05
CA GLY A 100 -0.68 7.56 5.22
C GLY A 100 -0.19 8.89 4.66
N ILE A 101 -0.35 9.98 5.42
CA ILE A 101 0.19 11.31 5.08
C ILE A 101 0.93 11.84 6.29
N VAL A 102 2.23 12.12 6.12
CA VAL A 102 3.09 12.67 7.16
C VAL A 102 3.87 13.84 6.58
N ALA A 103 3.83 14.99 7.26
CA ALA A 103 4.62 16.17 6.94
C ALA A 103 5.71 16.37 7.99
N PHE A 104 6.88 16.83 7.59
CA PHE A 104 7.95 17.22 8.51
C PHE A 104 8.79 18.38 7.97
N ASP A 105 9.45 19.09 8.88
CA ASP A 105 10.28 20.24 8.57
C ASP A 105 11.63 19.87 7.93
N SER A 106 12.41 20.89 7.55
CA SER A 106 13.74 20.68 6.99
C SER A 106 14.74 20.07 7.95
N ASP A 107 14.59 20.27 9.26
CA ASP A 107 15.56 19.80 10.26
C ASP A 107 15.46 18.28 10.41
N VAL A 108 14.23 17.74 10.40
CA VAL A 108 13.98 16.30 10.31
C VAL A 108 14.55 15.73 9.01
N ALA A 109 14.33 16.42 7.88
CA ALA A 109 14.83 15.98 6.58
C ALA A 109 16.36 15.90 6.55
N VAL A 110 17.04 16.92 7.06
CA VAL A 110 18.51 16.99 7.15
C VAL A 110 19.03 15.91 8.10
N ALA A 111 18.43 15.74 9.27
CA ALA A 111 18.84 14.71 10.22
C ALA A 111 18.73 13.28 9.64
N LEU A 112 17.71 13.02 8.81
CA LEU A 112 17.58 11.76 8.09
C LEU A 112 18.66 11.59 7.01
N LEU A 113 18.94 12.63 6.22
CA LEU A 113 19.99 12.59 5.20
C LEU A 113 21.37 12.35 5.84
N ASP A 114 21.66 13.03 6.93
CA ASP A 114 22.89 12.85 7.70
C ASP A 114 22.99 11.44 8.30
N TRP A 115 21.90 10.94 8.89
CA TRP A 115 21.84 9.57 9.42
C TRP A 115 22.03 8.51 8.33
N CYS A 116 21.53 8.76 7.12
CA CYS A 116 21.74 7.92 5.94
C CYS A 116 23.17 7.99 5.39
N GLY A 117 24.01 8.93 5.87
CA GLY A 117 25.33 9.18 5.32
C GLY A 117 25.25 9.71 3.89
N ALA A 118 24.27 10.56 3.59
CA ALA A 118 24.14 11.22 2.31
C ALA A 118 25.29 12.22 2.10
N PHE A 119 25.81 12.27 0.88
CA PHE A 119 26.85 13.20 0.48
C PHE A 119 26.64 13.65 -0.97
N GLU A 120 27.13 14.85 -1.28
CA GLU A 120 27.08 15.40 -2.63
C GLU A 120 28.48 15.35 -3.24
N SER A 121 28.60 14.74 -4.41
CA SER A 121 29.76 14.86 -5.28
C SER A 121 29.44 15.80 -6.45
N ARG A 122 30.45 16.28 -7.18
CA ARG A 122 30.27 17.24 -8.30
C ARG A 122 29.25 16.82 -9.37
N GLU A 123 28.99 15.52 -9.50
CA GLU A 123 28.13 14.98 -10.58
C GLU A 123 26.89 14.25 -10.04
N ARG A 124 26.84 13.92 -8.75
CA ARG A 124 25.74 13.11 -8.20
C ARG A 124 25.63 13.18 -6.69
N ARG A 125 24.39 13.12 -6.20
CA ARG A 125 24.07 12.81 -4.80
C ARG A 125 24.10 11.31 -4.59
N SER A 126 24.74 10.86 -3.52
CA SER A 126 24.86 9.45 -3.15
C SER A 126 24.77 9.33 -1.63
N TRP A 127 24.63 8.10 -1.13
CA TRP A 127 24.72 7.78 0.29
C TRP A 127 25.62 6.57 0.50
N SER A 128 26.10 6.36 1.73
CA SER A 128 26.91 5.19 2.06
C SER A 128 26.86 4.86 3.55
N GLY A 129 27.43 3.73 3.94
CA GLY A 129 27.51 3.32 5.35
C GLY A 129 26.40 2.35 5.77
N PRO A 130 26.27 2.07 7.08
CA PRO A 130 25.37 1.03 7.57
C PRO A 130 23.89 1.29 7.25
N ALA A 131 23.44 2.54 7.33
CA ALA A 131 22.06 2.91 7.02
C ALA A 131 21.74 2.65 5.53
N ALA A 132 22.55 3.20 4.62
CA ALA A 132 22.39 2.98 3.18
C ALA A 132 22.34 1.50 2.81
N ARG A 133 23.27 0.68 3.34
CA ARG A 133 23.29 -0.77 3.08
C ARG A 133 22.01 -1.47 3.53
N VAL A 134 21.54 -1.15 4.73
CA VAL A 134 20.34 -1.76 5.29
C VAL A 134 19.10 -1.34 4.50
N ILE A 135 18.98 -0.06 4.13
CA ILE A 135 17.87 0.44 3.28
C ILE A 135 17.89 -0.25 1.91
N GLU A 136 19.04 -0.36 1.26
CA GLU A 136 19.16 -0.96 -0.06
C GLU A 136 18.90 -2.47 -0.06
N THR A 137 19.22 -3.16 1.04
CA THR A 137 19.10 -4.62 1.14
C THR A 137 17.75 -5.06 1.70
N LEU A 138 17.26 -4.39 2.74
CA LEU A 138 16.07 -4.77 3.51
C LEU A 138 14.88 -3.84 3.29
N GLY A 139 15.08 -2.74 2.55
CA GLY A 139 14.07 -1.70 2.38
C GLY A 139 13.92 -0.82 3.62
N PHE A 140 13.08 0.21 3.51
CA PHE A 140 12.73 1.13 4.57
C PHE A 140 11.21 1.34 4.58
N ASP A 141 10.53 0.84 5.60
CA ASP A 141 9.13 1.10 5.85
C ASP A 141 9.03 2.35 6.72
N PHE A 142 8.61 3.45 6.11
CA PHE A 142 8.55 4.75 6.76
C PHE A 142 7.70 4.73 8.05
N TYR A 143 6.60 3.98 8.07
CA TYR A 143 5.75 3.95 9.26
C TYR A 143 6.35 3.07 10.35
N ARG A 144 6.92 1.92 9.97
CA ARG A 144 7.55 1.01 10.93
C ARG A 144 8.86 1.57 11.48
N GLU A 145 9.84 1.89 10.63
CA GLU A 145 11.17 2.32 11.07
C GLU A 145 11.22 3.79 11.50
N PHE A 146 10.39 4.69 10.94
CA PHE A 146 10.43 6.11 11.28
C PHE A 146 9.33 6.54 12.26
N CYS A 147 8.05 6.30 11.98
CA CYS A 147 6.98 6.77 12.86
C CYS A 147 6.99 6.12 14.26
N CYS A 148 7.28 4.82 14.36
CA CYS A 148 7.36 4.14 15.66
C CYS A 148 8.42 4.74 16.60
N ALA A 149 9.48 5.35 16.07
CA ALA A 149 10.59 5.90 16.86
C ALA A 149 10.26 7.26 17.51
N LEU A 150 9.25 7.96 17.00
CA LEU A 150 8.97 9.37 17.30
C LEU A 150 8.05 9.60 18.51
N GLY A 151 7.43 8.55 19.05
CA GLY A 151 6.49 8.68 20.16
C GLY A 151 7.16 9.25 21.42
N ARG A 152 6.53 10.24 22.06
CA ARG A 152 7.06 10.91 23.27
C ARG A 152 7.36 9.94 24.41
N GLU A 153 6.55 8.89 24.52
CA GLU A 153 6.64 7.88 25.58
C GLU A 153 7.27 6.58 25.09
N THR A 154 7.76 6.55 23.85
CA THR A 154 8.48 5.41 23.30
C THR A 154 9.89 5.38 23.87
N SER A 155 10.26 4.28 24.54
CA SER A 155 11.65 4.00 24.93
C SER A 155 12.43 3.35 23.78
N ALA A 156 13.77 3.28 23.87
CA ALA A 156 14.57 2.57 22.87
C ALA A 156 14.20 1.07 22.79
N GLU A 157 13.93 0.46 23.95
CA GLU A 157 13.50 -0.93 24.06
C GLU A 157 12.11 -1.13 23.45
N ASP A 158 11.16 -0.24 23.76
CA ASP A 158 9.81 -0.27 23.19
C ASP A 158 9.85 -0.14 21.67
N TYR A 159 10.67 0.77 21.15
CA TYR A 159 10.85 0.99 19.72
C TYR A 159 11.38 -0.27 19.03
N VAL A 160 12.50 -0.83 19.52
CA VAL A 160 13.08 -2.05 18.94
C VAL A 160 12.08 -3.21 19.01
N GLY A 161 11.42 -3.40 20.15
CA GLY A 161 10.39 -4.43 20.31
C GLY A 161 9.20 -4.25 19.35
N SER A 162 8.73 -3.02 19.16
CA SER A 162 7.64 -2.68 18.25
C SER A 162 7.98 -2.98 16.78
N VAL A 163 9.13 -2.51 16.30
CA VAL A 163 9.53 -2.73 14.90
C VAL A 163 9.84 -4.20 14.61
N ARG A 164 10.33 -4.96 15.58
CA ARG A 164 10.53 -6.41 15.46
C ARG A 164 9.21 -7.16 15.32
N ARG A 165 8.23 -6.87 16.17
CA ARG A 165 6.90 -7.51 16.10
C ARG A 165 6.17 -7.18 14.79
N SER A 166 6.45 -6.03 14.20
CA SER A 166 5.91 -5.61 12.91
C SER A 166 6.79 -6.00 11.70
N GLY A 167 7.79 -6.86 11.90
CA GLY A 167 8.53 -7.56 10.84
C GLY A 167 9.83 -6.92 10.39
N SER A 168 10.41 -5.98 11.14
CA SER A 168 11.71 -5.39 10.80
C SER A 168 12.85 -6.38 11.04
N GLU A 169 13.67 -6.60 10.01
CA GLU A 169 14.88 -7.44 10.05
C GLU A 169 16.17 -6.61 10.23
N TRP A 170 16.04 -5.28 10.39
CA TRP A 170 17.19 -4.38 10.48
C TRP A 170 18.07 -4.68 11.70
N PRO A 171 19.41 -4.60 11.64
CA PRO A 171 20.26 -4.78 12.83
C PRO A 171 19.88 -3.84 13.98
N THR A 172 19.93 -4.34 15.22
CA THR A 172 19.50 -3.57 16.41
C THR A 172 20.31 -2.29 16.61
N ASP A 173 21.61 -2.29 16.34
CA ASP A 173 22.48 -1.12 16.44
C ASP A 173 22.07 0.00 15.46
N VAL A 174 21.58 -0.38 14.27
CA VAL A 174 21.08 0.55 13.24
C VAL A 174 19.76 1.17 13.71
N LEU A 175 18.85 0.35 14.26
CA LEU A 175 17.58 0.80 14.84
C LEU A 175 17.82 1.77 16.00
N GLU A 176 18.68 1.42 16.96
CA GLU A 176 19.00 2.26 18.11
C GLU A 176 19.65 3.59 17.70
N ARG A 177 20.45 3.60 16.62
CA ARG A 177 21.00 4.83 16.06
C ARG A 177 19.90 5.70 15.44
N LEU A 178 18.98 5.11 14.68
CA LEU A 178 17.85 5.82 14.11
C LEU A 178 16.96 6.42 15.21
N TYR A 179 16.62 5.64 16.23
CA TYR A 179 15.84 6.10 17.38
C TYR A 179 16.51 7.30 18.08
N ARG A 180 17.83 7.26 18.31
CA ARG A 180 18.56 8.39 18.91
C ARG A 180 18.49 9.66 18.08
N THR A 181 18.46 9.55 16.75
CA THR A 181 18.28 10.70 15.85
C THR A 181 16.84 11.22 15.91
N LEU A 182 15.85 10.33 15.79
CA LEU A 182 14.45 10.71 15.64
C LEU A 182 13.80 11.22 16.92
N ARG A 183 14.14 10.65 18.08
CA ARG A 183 13.54 11.02 19.38
C ARG A 183 13.73 12.49 19.79
N LEU A 184 14.56 13.23 19.06
CA LEU A 184 14.84 14.64 19.31
C LEU A 184 13.76 15.57 18.73
N PHE A 185 12.93 15.06 17.82
CA PHE A 185 11.92 15.85 17.13
C PHE A 185 10.53 15.64 17.76
N PRO A 186 9.75 16.72 17.94
CA PRO A 186 8.36 16.58 18.37
C PRO A 186 7.52 15.88 17.30
N PHE A 187 6.54 15.10 17.75
CA PHE A 187 5.62 14.40 16.86
C PHE A 187 4.18 14.71 17.26
N HIS A 188 3.43 15.23 16.29
CA HIS A 188 2.03 15.59 16.42
C HIS A 188 1.19 14.80 15.42
N ALA A 189 -0.11 14.71 15.68
CA ALA A 189 -1.06 14.29 14.66
C ALA A 189 -2.27 15.20 14.61
N HIS A 190 -2.75 15.47 13.40
CA HIS A 190 -3.98 16.20 13.18
C HIS A 190 -5.10 15.25 12.75
N VAL A 191 -6.14 15.12 13.57
CA VAL A 191 -7.31 14.28 13.28
C VAL A 191 -8.27 15.03 12.35
N LEU A 192 -8.36 14.57 11.11
CA LEU A 192 -9.17 15.15 10.05
C LEU A 192 -10.67 14.90 10.29
N SER A 193 -11.49 15.95 10.07
CA SER A 193 -12.94 15.83 10.08
C SER A 193 -13.62 16.90 9.19
N PRO A 194 -14.41 16.51 8.16
CA PRO A 194 -14.59 15.16 7.65
C PRO A 194 -13.33 14.64 6.91
N CYS A 195 -13.18 13.32 6.87
CA CYS A 195 -12.14 12.64 6.12
C CYS A 195 -12.72 11.38 5.47
N ARG A 196 -12.41 11.16 4.20
CA ARG A 196 -12.72 9.91 3.52
C ARG A 196 -11.45 9.24 3.08
N PHE A 197 -11.35 7.95 3.39
CA PHE A 197 -10.13 7.19 3.21
C PHE A 197 -10.42 5.92 2.41
N LEU A 198 -9.96 5.89 1.16
CA LEU A 198 -10.15 4.79 0.23
C LEU A 198 -8.83 4.07 0.00
N HIS A 199 -8.85 2.76 0.16
CA HIS A 199 -7.68 1.90 -0.01
C HIS A 199 -7.68 1.19 -1.36
N PHE A 200 -6.49 0.97 -1.89
CA PHE A 200 -6.26 0.24 -3.14
C PHE A 200 -5.20 -0.87 -2.97
N GLY A 201 -4.89 -1.25 -1.73
CA GLY A 201 -3.83 -2.22 -1.40
C GLY A 201 -4.14 -3.70 -1.72
N THR A 202 -5.40 -4.04 -2.02
CA THR A 202 -5.81 -5.39 -2.45
C THR A 202 -6.73 -5.32 -3.65
N THR A 203 -6.82 -6.41 -4.43
CA THR A 203 -7.69 -6.50 -5.61
C THR A 203 -9.15 -6.19 -5.29
N ARG A 204 -9.66 -6.70 -4.15
CA ARG A 204 -11.02 -6.39 -3.68
C ARG A 204 -11.19 -4.91 -3.32
N GLN A 205 -10.21 -4.33 -2.62
CA GLN A 205 -10.25 -2.91 -2.28
C GLN A 205 -10.20 -2.03 -3.52
N LEU A 206 -9.40 -2.39 -4.55
CA LEU A 206 -9.37 -1.69 -5.83
C LEU A 206 -10.77 -1.59 -6.45
N VAL A 207 -11.48 -2.71 -6.58
CA VAL A 207 -12.83 -2.74 -7.17
C VAL A 207 -13.85 -1.99 -6.30
N ALA A 208 -13.83 -2.21 -4.98
CA ALA A 208 -14.75 -1.58 -4.05
C ALA A 208 -14.59 -0.05 -4.00
N SER A 209 -13.36 0.43 -3.78
CA SER A 209 -13.04 1.87 -3.70
C SER A 209 -13.35 2.58 -5.02
N ALA A 210 -13.10 1.94 -6.15
CA ALA A 210 -13.41 2.51 -7.45
C ALA A 210 -14.92 2.60 -7.72
N SER A 211 -15.67 1.60 -7.27
CA SER A 211 -17.13 1.61 -7.33
C SER A 211 -17.71 2.74 -6.50
N GLU A 212 -17.14 3.02 -5.33
CA GLU A 212 -17.49 4.15 -4.48
C GLU A 212 -17.24 5.49 -5.18
N LEU A 213 -16.06 5.67 -5.78
CA LEU A 213 -15.71 6.88 -6.54
C LEU A 213 -16.64 7.13 -7.74
N LEU A 214 -17.05 6.08 -8.45
CA LEU A 214 -17.96 6.20 -9.59
C LEU A 214 -19.39 6.59 -9.18
N GLN A 215 -19.84 6.16 -8.00
CA GLN A 215 -21.16 6.53 -7.47
C GLN A 215 -21.22 8.02 -7.18
N ASP A 216 -20.14 8.60 -6.65
CA ASP A 216 -20.09 10.03 -6.35
C ASP A 216 -19.97 10.89 -7.61
N ALA A 217 -19.15 10.47 -8.58
CA ALA A 217 -18.92 11.24 -9.80
C ALA A 217 -20.15 11.32 -10.72
N ASN A 218 -20.97 10.26 -10.76
CA ASN A 218 -22.09 10.15 -11.69
C ASN A 218 -23.48 10.26 -11.02
N GLY A 219 -23.51 10.41 -9.69
CA GLY A 219 -24.73 10.24 -8.89
C GLY A 219 -25.29 8.81 -8.95
N LEU A 220 -26.49 8.61 -8.38
CA LEU A 220 -27.24 7.34 -8.32
C LEU A 220 -27.52 6.66 -9.69
N ALA A 221 -27.15 7.29 -10.81
CA ALA A 221 -27.55 6.88 -12.15
C ALA A 221 -26.69 5.77 -12.76
N SER A 222 -25.48 5.48 -12.25
CA SER A 222 -24.67 4.40 -12.81
C SER A 222 -25.01 3.04 -12.20
N ARG A 223 -25.96 2.31 -12.83
CA ARG A 223 -26.19 0.87 -12.56
C ARG A 223 -24.98 -0.01 -12.91
N ARG A 224 -23.99 0.52 -13.65
CA ARG A 224 -22.77 -0.20 -14.03
C ARG A 224 -21.62 0.29 -13.15
N GLN A 225 -21.26 -0.52 -12.17
CA GLN A 225 -20.05 -0.34 -11.36
C GLN A 225 -18.86 -0.99 -12.08
N LEU A 226 -18.70 -0.65 -13.36
CA LEU A 226 -17.60 -1.08 -14.20
C LEU A 226 -16.70 0.12 -14.42
N VAL A 227 -15.46 0.02 -13.95
CA VAL A 227 -14.43 1.04 -14.12
C VAL A 227 -13.66 0.71 -15.39
N VAL A 228 -13.62 1.64 -16.33
CA VAL A 228 -12.83 1.51 -17.56
C VAL A 228 -11.79 2.62 -17.58
N MET A 229 -10.52 2.25 -17.49
CA MET A 229 -9.39 3.17 -17.55
C MET A 229 -8.46 2.80 -18.71
N ASN A 230 -7.93 3.81 -19.40
CA ASN A 230 -6.90 3.66 -20.45
C ASN A 230 -7.19 2.57 -21.51
N SER A 231 -8.46 2.21 -21.69
CA SER A 231 -8.87 1.06 -22.50
C SER A 231 -9.59 1.52 -23.75
N ARG A 232 -9.37 0.81 -24.85
CA ARG A 232 -10.07 1.04 -26.12
C ARG A 232 -11.15 0.00 -26.28
N ILE A 233 -12.39 0.45 -26.26
CA ILE A 233 -13.54 -0.36 -26.63
C ILE A 233 -13.87 0.01 -28.07
N ARG A 234 -14.09 -0.98 -28.95
CA ARG A 234 -14.57 -0.72 -30.33
C ARG A 234 -15.80 0.22 -30.27
N ARG A 235 -16.16 0.93 -31.36
CA ARG A 235 -17.38 1.79 -31.35
C ARG A 235 -18.68 1.04 -31.63
N ASP A 236 -18.62 0.00 -32.47
CA ASP A 236 -19.79 -0.73 -33.00
C ASP A 236 -20.08 -2.00 -32.18
N ALA A 237 -20.03 -1.87 -30.86
CA ALA A 237 -19.15 -2.72 -30.06
C ALA A 237 -19.80 -3.58 -28.98
N PRO A 238 -18.99 -4.50 -28.41
CA PRO A 238 -19.43 -5.61 -27.59
C PRO A 238 -20.10 -5.19 -26.28
N ARG A 239 -20.97 -6.05 -25.77
CA ARG A 239 -21.66 -5.86 -24.49
C ARG A 239 -20.70 -6.12 -23.34
N LEU A 240 -20.08 -5.06 -22.83
CA LEU A 240 -19.51 -5.08 -21.48
C LEU A 240 -20.67 -5.18 -20.48
N ASN A 241 -20.89 -6.39 -19.97
CA ASN A 241 -21.97 -6.69 -19.04
C ASN A 241 -21.39 -7.04 -17.68
N GLY A 242 -21.95 -6.48 -16.61
CA GLY A 242 -21.53 -6.81 -15.26
C GLY A 242 -21.60 -5.63 -14.30
N LYS A 243 -21.17 -5.91 -13.08
CA LYS A 243 -21.01 -4.96 -11.97
C LYS A 243 -19.73 -5.30 -11.23
N HIS A 244 -19.16 -4.34 -10.51
CA HIS A 244 -18.01 -4.53 -9.61
C HIS A 244 -16.82 -5.08 -10.38
N ALA A 245 -16.37 -4.35 -11.41
CA ALA A 245 -15.25 -4.78 -12.22
C ALA A 245 -14.35 -3.62 -12.61
N TRP A 246 -13.08 -3.92 -12.81
CA TRP A 246 -12.05 -2.98 -13.22
C TRP A 246 -11.39 -3.45 -14.51
N LEU A 247 -11.41 -2.59 -15.53
CA LEU A 247 -10.78 -2.81 -16.83
C LEU A 247 -9.75 -1.70 -17.06
N ASP A 248 -8.48 -2.05 -17.21
CA ASP A 248 -7.39 -1.08 -17.43
C ASP A 248 -6.47 -1.47 -18.58
N SER A 249 -6.14 -0.49 -19.42
CA SER A 249 -5.14 -0.64 -20.48
C SER A 249 -5.44 -1.80 -21.45
N CYS A 250 -6.72 -2.08 -21.69
CA CYS A 250 -7.18 -3.20 -22.52
C CYS A 250 -7.62 -2.73 -23.92
N GLN A 251 -7.57 -3.63 -24.90
CA GLN A 251 -8.25 -3.47 -26.17
C GLN A 251 -9.41 -4.47 -26.26
N VAL A 252 -10.64 -3.99 -26.34
CA VAL A 252 -11.84 -4.85 -26.31
C VAL A 252 -12.56 -4.82 -27.66
N ASN A 253 -12.42 -5.91 -28.40
CA ASN A 253 -13.01 -6.13 -29.73
C ASN A 253 -14.15 -7.17 -29.71
N ALA A 254 -14.36 -7.90 -28.59
CA ALA A 254 -15.42 -8.89 -28.39
C ALA A 254 -16.11 -8.80 -27.01
N ASP A 255 -17.21 -9.55 -26.82
CA ASP A 255 -18.09 -9.46 -25.63
C ASP A 255 -17.34 -9.85 -24.35
N VAL A 256 -17.52 -9.08 -23.27
CA VAL A 256 -16.95 -9.43 -21.96
C VAL A 256 -18.03 -9.38 -20.89
N VAL A 257 -18.19 -10.50 -20.19
CA VAL A 257 -19.12 -10.64 -19.07
C VAL A 257 -18.35 -10.75 -17.76
N PHE A 258 -18.56 -9.78 -16.88
CA PHE A 258 -18.05 -9.73 -15.51
C PHE A 258 -19.15 -10.11 -14.54
N VAL A 259 -18.96 -11.20 -13.80
CA VAL A 259 -19.91 -11.60 -12.76
C VAL A 259 -19.78 -10.73 -11.51
N GLY A 260 -18.56 -10.30 -11.17
CA GLY A 260 -18.27 -9.42 -10.04
C GLY A 260 -16.86 -9.62 -9.49
N ASP A 261 -16.33 -8.60 -8.82
CA ASP A 261 -14.98 -8.58 -8.24
C ASP A 261 -13.86 -8.91 -9.24
N ASN A 262 -14.08 -8.57 -10.51
CA ASN A 262 -13.18 -8.90 -11.61
C ASN A 262 -12.19 -7.76 -11.85
N VAL A 263 -10.94 -8.10 -12.14
CA VAL A 263 -9.91 -7.13 -12.56
C VAL A 263 -9.25 -7.65 -13.82
N VAL A 264 -9.24 -6.82 -14.86
CA VAL A 264 -8.66 -7.13 -16.16
C VAL A 264 -7.71 -6.01 -16.54
N VAL A 265 -6.44 -6.35 -16.75
CA VAL A 265 -5.38 -5.37 -17.09
C VAL A 265 -4.63 -5.84 -18.33
N GLY A 266 -4.44 -4.95 -19.31
CA GLY A 266 -3.55 -5.20 -20.46
C GLY A 266 -4.02 -6.27 -21.45
N LEU A 267 -5.26 -6.75 -21.34
CA LEU A 267 -5.77 -7.85 -22.16
C LEU A 267 -6.35 -7.34 -23.48
N ASP A 268 -5.90 -7.95 -24.59
CA ASP A 268 -6.54 -7.81 -25.90
C ASP A 268 -7.65 -8.87 -26.02
N VAL A 269 -8.91 -8.42 -26.03
CA VAL A 269 -10.09 -9.29 -26.06
C VAL A 269 -10.63 -9.38 -27.49
N GLU A 270 -10.19 -10.41 -28.22
CA GLU A 270 -10.57 -10.64 -29.62
C GLU A 270 -11.77 -11.61 -29.78
N ARG A 271 -12.03 -12.44 -28.77
CA ARG A 271 -13.16 -13.38 -28.71
C ARG A 271 -14.00 -13.19 -27.45
N PRO A 272 -15.28 -13.61 -27.42
CA PRO A 272 -16.11 -13.47 -26.22
C PRO A 272 -15.48 -14.13 -25.00
N VAL A 273 -15.42 -13.40 -23.88
CA VAL A 273 -14.88 -13.88 -22.60
C VAL A 273 -15.91 -13.69 -21.49
N ARG A 274 -16.01 -14.68 -20.62
CA ARG A 274 -16.77 -14.57 -19.37
C ARG A 274 -15.83 -14.85 -18.20
N LEU A 275 -15.80 -13.94 -17.24
CA LEU A 275 -15.08 -14.08 -15.99
C LEU A 275 -16.08 -14.31 -14.86
N GLU A 276 -15.96 -15.46 -14.21
CA GLU A 276 -16.73 -15.76 -12.99
C GLU A 276 -16.28 -14.86 -11.84
N GLN A 277 -17.07 -14.84 -10.76
CA GLN A 277 -16.84 -13.90 -9.67
C GLN A 277 -15.42 -14.04 -9.10
N GLY A 278 -14.73 -12.91 -8.97
CA GLY A 278 -13.40 -12.84 -8.41
C GLY A 278 -12.30 -13.41 -9.30
N GLN A 279 -12.58 -13.78 -10.56
CA GLN A 279 -11.53 -14.14 -11.52
C GLN A 279 -10.89 -12.88 -12.09
N CYS A 280 -9.56 -12.82 -12.07
CA CYS A 280 -8.77 -11.69 -12.51
C CYS A 280 -7.72 -12.14 -13.52
N VAL A 281 -7.41 -11.26 -14.47
CA VAL A 281 -6.34 -11.47 -15.44
C VAL A 281 -5.56 -10.19 -15.67
N ALA A 282 -4.24 -10.26 -15.62
CA ALA A 282 -3.36 -9.17 -16.02
C ALA A 282 -2.35 -9.66 -17.06
N VAL A 283 -2.21 -8.93 -18.15
CA VAL A 283 -1.19 -9.15 -19.18
C VAL A 283 -0.25 -7.96 -19.16
N LEU A 284 0.92 -8.14 -18.56
CA LEU A 284 1.85 -7.05 -18.30
C LEU A 284 3.04 -7.13 -19.27
N PRO A 285 3.38 -6.05 -20.00
CA PRO A 285 4.60 -6.02 -20.80
C PRO A 285 5.83 -5.99 -19.88
N GLY A 286 6.90 -6.64 -20.29
CA GLY A 286 8.17 -6.59 -19.58
C GLY A 286 9.30 -7.23 -20.38
N ARG A 287 10.35 -7.63 -19.67
CA ARG A 287 11.51 -8.32 -20.25
C ARG A 287 11.84 -9.57 -19.46
N THR A 288 12.24 -10.61 -20.16
CA THR A 288 12.85 -11.80 -19.55
C THR A 288 14.22 -11.46 -18.97
N ARG A 289 14.80 -12.39 -18.18
CA ARG A 289 16.11 -12.19 -17.54
C ARG A 289 17.27 -11.95 -18.52
N ASP A 290 17.13 -12.44 -19.75
CA ASP A 290 18.07 -12.20 -20.86
C ASP A 290 17.72 -10.95 -21.69
N GLY A 291 16.79 -10.12 -21.22
CA GLY A 291 16.45 -8.82 -21.79
C GLY A 291 15.49 -8.86 -22.98
N ARG A 292 14.98 -10.03 -23.40
CA ARG A 292 14.02 -10.12 -24.51
C ARG A 292 12.64 -9.61 -24.11
N PRO A 293 11.92 -8.90 -25.00
CA PRO A 293 10.53 -8.50 -24.73
C PRO A 293 9.65 -9.72 -24.47
N ALA A 294 8.82 -9.63 -23.44
CA ALA A 294 7.82 -10.64 -23.12
C ALA A 294 6.57 -9.98 -22.53
N ARG A 295 5.47 -10.73 -22.51
CA ARG A 295 4.26 -10.38 -21.78
C ARG A 295 4.00 -11.46 -20.72
N PHE A 296 3.83 -11.02 -19.48
CA PHE A 296 3.56 -11.89 -18.34
C PHE A 296 2.06 -12.00 -18.16
N VAL A 297 1.55 -13.23 -18.15
CA VAL A 297 0.12 -13.49 -17.97
C VAL A 297 -0.13 -13.93 -16.54
N LEU A 298 -0.86 -13.11 -15.80
CA LEU A 298 -1.23 -13.36 -14.43
C LEU A 298 -2.72 -13.70 -14.39
N CYS A 299 -3.04 -14.97 -14.18
CA CYS A 299 -4.40 -15.40 -13.85
C CYS A 299 -4.46 -15.63 -12.34
N TYR A 300 -5.36 -14.92 -11.65
CA TYR A 300 -5.43 -14.95 -10.19
C TYR A 300 -6.85 -14.66 -9.70
N GLY A 301 -7.06 -14.88 -8.42
CA GLY A 301 -8.29 -14.60 -7.71
C GLY A 301 -8.25 -13.26 -6.98
N SER A 302 -9.39 -12.56 -6.92
CA SER A 302 -9.54 -11.32 -6.14
C SER A 302 -9.25 -11.51 -4.64
N ALA A 303 -9.39 -12.73 -4.12
CA ALA A 303 -9.13 -13.09 -2.74
C ALA A 303 -7.66 -13.43 -2.45
N ASP A 304 -6.84 -13.62 -3.49
CA ASP A 304 -5.49 -14.13 -3.35
C ASP A 304 -4.60 -13.11 -2.63
N GLN A 305 -3.91 -13.56 -1.59
CA GLN A 305 -2.95 -12.75 -0.82
C GLN A 305 -1.54 -13.26 -1.09
N PHE A 306 -0.80 -12.57 -1.95
CA PHE A 306 0.43 -13.10 -2.52
C PHE A 306 1.57 -13.27 -1.52
N LYS A 307 1.53 -12.51 -0.41
CA LYS A 307 2.53 -12.56 0.67
C LYS A 307 2.16 -13.51 1.80
N ARG A 308 0.91 -13.99 1.84
CA ARG A 308 0.46 -14.98 2.81
C ARG A 308 1.15 -16.31 2.51
N THR A 309 1.62 -17.00 3.54
CA THR A 309 2.29 -18.28 3.36
C THR A 309 1.29 -19.42 3.18
N ILE A 310 1.73 -20.57 2.65
CA ILE A 310 0.91 -21.77 2.55
C ILE A 310 0.41 -22.20 3.94
N GLY A 311 1.27 -22.14 4.96
CA GLY A 311 0.91 -22.48 6.34
C GLY A 311 -0.17 -21.56 6.94
N GLU A 312 -0.22 -20.30 6.52
CA GLU A 312 -1.25 -19.34 6.90
C GLU A 312 -2.55 -19.46 6.06
N GLY A 313 -2.62 -20.44 5.15
CA GLY A 313 -3.77 -20.64 4.28
C GLY A 313 -3.79 -19.71 3.06
N ALA A 314 -2.64 -19.58 2.38
CA ALA A 314 -2.58 -18.91 1.08
C ALA A 314 -3.58 -19.50 0.08
N THR A 315 -4.10 -18.64 -0.80
CA THR A 315 -5.02 -19.01 -1.88
C THR A 315 -4.50 -18.53 -3.22
N PHE A 316 -4.72 -19.32 -4.27
CA PHE A 316 -4.47 -18.98 -5.66
C PHE A 316 -5.69 -19.31 -6.53
N CYS A 317 -6.08 -18.39 -7.41
CA CYS A 317 -7.35 -18.45 -8.13
C CYS A 317 -8.57 -18.62 -7.20
N ASN A 318 -8.55 -17.96 -6.03
CA ASN A 318 -9.54 -18.06 -4.96
C ASN A 318 -9.67 -19.47 -4.33
N ARG A 319 -8.66 -20.32 -4.47
CA ARG A 319 -8.67 -21.70 -3.94
C ARG A 319 -7.43 -21.96 -3.09
N PRO A 320 -7.47 -22.85 -2.09
CA PRO A 320 -6.27 -23.24 -1.35
C PRO A 320 -5.15 -23.68 -2.31
N VAL A 321 -3.95 -23.14 -2.13
CA VAL A 321 -2.83 -23.33 -3.09
C VAL A 321 -2.54 -24.80 -3.36
N LEU A 322 -2.49 -25.64 -2.32
CA LEU A 322 -2.21 -27.06 -2.46
C LEU A 322 -3.29 -27.81 -3.25
N ALA A 323 -4.56 -27.43 -3.06
CA ALA A 323 -5.66 -28.02 -3.82
C ALA A 323 -5.61 -27.59 -5.29
N TRP A 324 -5.27 -26.32 -5.55
CA TRP A 324 -5.11 -25.82 -6.91
C TRP A 324 -3.96 -26.51 -7.66
N LEU A 325 -2.82 -26.72 -7.00
CA LEU A 325 -1.68 -27.45 -7.57
C LEU A 325 -2.04 -28.92 -7.87
N GLY A 326 -2.73 -29.58 -6.95
CA GLY A 326 -3.20 -30.95 -7.15
C GLY A 326 -4.11 -31.11 -8.36
N ASP A 327 -5.01 -30.14 -8.59
CA ASP A 327 -5.92 -30.16 -9.74
C ASP A 327 -5.20 -29.99 -11.09
N ILE A 328 -4.11 -29.22 -11.14
CA ILE A 328 -3.31 -29.06 -12.36
C ILE A 328 -2.21 -30.12 -12.50
N GLY A 329 -2.08 -31.01 -11.51
CA GLY A 329 -1.07 -32.07 -11.48
C GLY A 329 0.35 -31.54 -11.33
N ALA A 330 0.55 -30.40 -10.65
CA ALA A 330 1.85 -29.79 -10.43
C ALA A 330 2.33 -29.98 -8.98
N ASP A 331 3.63 -30.19 -8.84
CA ASP A 331 4.27 -30.33 -7.52
C ASP A 331 4.75 -28.99 -6.95
N LEU A 332 4.92 -28.94 -5.62
CA LEU A 332 5.47 -27.77 -4.93
C LEU A 332 6.85 -27.35 -5.46
N THR A 333 7.68 -28.31 -5.86
CA THR A 333 9.02 -28.06 -6.40
C THR A 333 8.98 -27.43 -7.79
N GLU A 334 7.90 -27.59 -8.54
CA GLU A 334 7.74 -26.92 -9.84
C GLU A 334 7.37 -25.45 -9.64
N ALA A 335 6.49 -25.16 -8.68
CA ALA A 335 6.11 -23.80 -8.32
C ALA A 335 7.21 -23.06 -7.54
N TRP A 336 7.97 -23.75 -6.69
CA TRP A 336 9.08 -23.19 -5.90
C TRP A 336 10.37 -24.03 -6.07
N PRO A 337 11.06 -23.95 -7.22
CA PRO A 337 12.20 -24.83 -7.53
C PRO A 337 13.44 -24.61 -6.68
N ASN A 338 13.52 -23.51 -5.94
CA ASN A 338 14.66 -23.17 -5.10
C ASN A 338 14.30 -23.16 -3.60
N ALA A 339 13.09 -23.57 -3.23
CA ALA A 339 12.65 -23.53 -1.85
C ALA A 339 13.43 -24.51 -0.97
N GLN A 340 13.85 -24.04 0.20
CA GLN A 340 14.36 -24.86 1.29
C GLN A 340 13.21 -25.29 2.22
N PRO A 341 13.38 -26.38 3.00
CA PRO A 341 12.35 -26.87 3.92
C PRO A 341 11.88 -25.86 4.97
N SER A 342 12.69 -24.85 5.28
CA SER A 342 12.39 -23.79 6.24
C SER A 342 11.75 -22.54 5.61
N ASP A 343 11.57 -22.53 4.29
CA ASP A 343 11.11 -21.31 3.60
C ASP A 343 9.62 -21.08 3.83
N ASP A 344 9.29 -19.82 4.10
CA ASP A 344 7.92 -19.31 4.11
C ASP A 344 7.38 -19.23 2.69
N LEU A 345 6.87 -20.36 2.19
CA LEU A 345 6.35 -20.48 0.83
C LEU A 345 5.12 -19.59 0.64
N ASN A 346 5.26 -18.56 -0.17
CA ASN A 346 4.18 -17.65 -0.58
C ASN A 346 4.17 -17.46 -2.10
N LEU A 347 3.08 -16.91 -2.64
CA LEU A 347 2.92 -16.75 -4.09
C LEU A 347 3.87 -15.72 -4.70
N TRP A 348 4.42 -14.79 -3.89
CA TRP A 348 5.36 -13.77 -4.36
C TRP A 348 6.64 -14.39 -4.95
N HIS A 349 7.06 -15.54 -4.42
CA HIS A 349 8.24 -16.26 -4.90
C HIS A 349 7.92 -17.44 -5.82
N ALA A 350 6.64 -17.65 -6.14
CA ALA A 350 6.17 -18.79 -6.91
C ALA A 350 6.29 -18.55 -8.43
N ARG A 351 6.65 -19.58 -9.18
CA ARG A 351 6.71 -19.58 -10.65
C ARG A 351 5.37 -19.97 -11.28
N LEU A 352 4.33 -19.20 -10.98
CA LEU A 352 2.95 -19.49 -11.42
C LEU A 352 2.53 -18.77 -12.71
N PHE A 353 3.30 -17.78 -13.14
CA PHE A 353 2.91 -16.88 -14.22
C PHE A 353 3.80 -17.07 -15.45
N PRO A 354 3.25 -17.52 -16.59
CA PRO A 354 4.02 -17.70 -17.81
C PRO A 354 4.42 -16.36 -18.43
N ALA A 355 5.59 -16.36 -19.07
CA ALA A 355 6.06 -15.29 -19.94
C ALA A 355 5.88 -15.72 -21.41
N LEU A 356 5.10 -14.96 -22.16
CA LEU A 356 4.78 -15.23 -23.56
C LEU A 356 5.40 -14.17 -24.47
N THR A 357 5.93 -14.59 -25.62
CA THR A 357 6.44 -13.67 -26.65
C THR A 357 5.32 -13.03 -27.48
N SER A 358 4.16 -13.69 -27.56
CA SER A 358 2.93 -13.17 -28.16
C SER A 358 1.69 -13.83 -27.54
N PRO A 359 1.08 -13.25 -26.50
CA PRO A 359 -0.26 -13.62 -26.06
C PRO A 359 -1.26 -12.98 -27.01
N ALA A 360 -1.87 -13.79 -27.87
CA ALA A 360 -3.19 -13.51 -28.41
C ALA A 360 -4.14 -14.47 -27.68
N VAL A 361 -5.18 -13.94 -27.03
CA VAL A 361 -6.25 -14.76 -26.44
C VAL A 361 -7.46 -14.70 -27.34
#